data_AF-A0A1E5JVE3-F1
#
_entry.id   AF-A0A1E5JVE3-F1
#
_cell.length_a   1.000
_cell.length_b   1.000
_cell.length_c   1.000
_cell.angle_alpha   90.00
_cell.angle_beta   90.00
_cell.angle_gamma   90.00
#
_symmetry.space_group_name_H-M   'P 1'
#
loop_
_entity.id
_entity.type
_entity.pdbx_description
1 polymer ?
#
loop_
_entity_poly.entity_id
_entity_poly.type
_entity_poly.pdbx_seq_one_letter_code
_entity_poly.pdbx_strand_id
1 'polypeptide(L)'
;MLSLVRIYSLSLAINLQGANFLGCEWHGDSSLPSIYLLCLVFLLRGIGYNPFPAKRTHSNPLFLAFAGLFFAFSAFTRPEAPVLVFLFYAVALWDRPSFTKTYYWPLFSSGLVFAGIFLPYFLWRWHYFGQLFPNPIYCKGFSNEFTYKLDWSYLRFSWPFLLLAAVASYKSKDKRSYFFWLPTLIYLLLLIKAMPFSAYFNRLFLPAFALILPLALQGLMHFLDKYLPDRNEVYTFTLYIIAGVIAFFFIPAMSLKAYRTFTINLQHGERLREKIIDWLDRYVPQGSWVSLGDVGLIGYQSNLNFLDSYCLNNKEMSWRKDIYKWQCEEVMKFKPEVIILQSTLDKKGQLSYQPTDACLREKLISNSWYHYTISLEFCSNTDCYRYAIFSKNQ
;
A
#
# COMPACT_ATOMS: atom_id res chain seq x y z
N MET A 1 -5.23 -31.75 -4.06
CA MET A 1 -3.93 -32.24 -4.58
C MET A 1 -3.42 -31.41 -5.76
N LEU A 2 -3.70 -30.09 -5.79
CA LEU A 2 -3.09 -29.10 -6.67
C LEU A 2 -2.69 -27.98 -5.73
N SER A 3 -1.43 -28.05 -5.35
CA SER A 3 -0.81 -27.61 -4.12
C SER A 3 -1.18 -26.19 -3.66
N LEU A 4 -1.01 -25.91 -2.38
CA LEU A 4 -0.72 -24.55 -1.91
C LEU A 4 0.36 -23.87 -2.76
N VAL A 5 1.23 -24.63 -3.44
CA VAL A 5 2.18 -24.18 -4.48
C VAL A 5 1.51 -23.84 -5.82
N ARG A 6 0.41 -24.48 -6.27
CA ARG A 6 -0.43 -24.10 -7.43
C ARG A 6 -1.47 -23.03 -7.10
N ILE A 7 -1.97 -22.97 -5.87
CA ILE A 7 -2.74 -21.83 -5.35
C ILE A 7 -1.81 -20.65 -5.14
N TYR A 8 -0.57 -20.86 -4.68
CA TYR A 8 0.49 -19.86 -4.80
C TYR A 8 0.76 -19.57 -6.26
N SER A 9 0.85 -20.53 -7.18
CA SER A 9 1.12 -20.24 -8.60
C SER A 9 -0.01 -19.42 -9.22
N LEU A 10 -1.27 -19.68 -8.86
CA LEU A 10 -2.44 -18.97 -9.36
C LEU A 10 -2.63 -17.64 -8.63
N SER A 11 -2.40 -17.57 -7.32
CA SER A 11 -2.44 -16.33 -6.52
C SER A 11 -1.23 -15.45 -6.81
N LEU A 12 -0.07 -16.02 -7.14
CA LEU A 12 1.14 -15.36 -7.61
C LEU A 12 0.98 -15.00 -9.08
N ALA A 13 0.33 -15.81 -9.93
CA ALA A 13 0.00 -15.41 -11.30
C ALA A 13 -1.08 -14.33 -11.34
N ILE A 14 -2.07 -14.36 -10.44
CA ILE A 14 -3.10 -13.33 -10.26
C ILE A 14 -2.52 -12.11 -9.53
N ASN A 15 -1.54 -12.26 -8.63
CA ASN A 15 -0.80 -11.14 -8.03
C ASN A 15 0.24 -10.57 -8.98
N LEU A 16 0.86 -11.35 -9.87
CA LEU A 16 1.78 -10.89 -10.90
C LEU A 16 0.96 -10.24 -12.01
N GLN A 17 -0.13 -10.84 -12.48
CA GLN A 17 -1.07 -10.14 -13.35
C GLN A 17 -1.62 -8.90 -12.64
N GLY A 18 -2.11 -8.99 -11.42
CA GLY A 18 -2.62 -7.84 -10.65
C GLY A 18 -1.57 -6.76 -10.41
N ALA A 19 -0.32 -7.10 -10.11
CA ALA A 19 0.78 -6.16 -9.92
C ALA A 19 1.26 -5.55 -11.24
N ASN A 20 1.23 -6.30 -12.34
CA ASN A 20 1.56 -5.82 -13.68
C ASN A 20 0.40 -4.96 -14.22
N PHE A 21 -0.85 -5.30 -13.88
CA PHE A 21 -2.06 -4.57 -14.29
C PHE A 21 -2.30 -3.29 -13.49
N LEU A 22 -1.95 -3.27 -12.20
CA LEU A 22 -2.03 -2.08 -11.33
C LEU A 22 -0.82 -1.16 -11.48
N GLY A 23 0.16 -1.50 -12.32
CA GLY A 23 1.41 -0.74 -12.46
C GLY A 23 2.30 -0.78 -11.21
N CYS A 24 2.05 -1.72 -10.30
CA CYS A 24 2.76 -1.87 -9.02
C CYS A 24 4.15 -2.52 -9.16
N GLU A 25 4.47 -3.10 -10.33
CA GLU A 25 5.80 -3.67 -10.62
C GLU A 25 6.94 -2.66 -10.45
N TRP A 26 6.69 -1.37 -10.69
CA TRP A 26 7.72 -0.32 -10.67
C TRP A 26 7.86 0.45 -9.35
N HIS A 27 6.91 0.29 -8.42
CA HIS A 27 6.93 1.00 -7.13
C HIS A 27 7.45 0.16 -5.94
N GLY A 28 8.08 -0.99 -6.19
CA GLY A 28 8.47 -1.93 -5.13
C GLY A 28 7.28 -2.60 -4.42
N ASP A 29 6.06 -2.27 -4.84
CA ASP A 29 4.79 -2.65 -4.21
C ASP A 29 4.34 -4.10 -4.56
N SER A 30 4.89 -4.70 -5.62
CA SER A 30 4.56 -6.06 -6.09
C SER A 30 5.05 -7.18 -5.16
N SER A 31 6.05 -6.91 -4.31
CA SER A 31 6.59 -7.89 -3.35
C SER A 31 5.76 -8.03 -2.07
N LEU A 32 4.83 -7.11 -1.79
CA LEU A 32 4.19 -6.98 -0.48
C LEU A 32 3.03 -7.95 -0.19
N PRO A 33 2.10 -8.23 -1.12
CA PRO A 33 1.10 -9.28 -0.91
C PRO A 33 1.76 -10.64 -0.62
N SER A 34 2.93 -10.86 -1.23
CA SER A 34 3.75 -12.05 -1.07
C SER A 34 4.28 -12.21 0.35
N ILE A 35 4.63 -11.10 1.04
CA ILE A 35 5.13 -11.14 2.43
C ILE A 35 4.01 -11.57 3.37
N TYR A 36 2.79 -11.02 3.28
CA TYR A 36 1.70 -11.41 4.17
C TYR A 36 1.27 -12.86 3.97
N LEU A 37 1.19 -13.31 2.71
CA LEU A 37 0.95 -14.73 2.40
C LEU A 37 2.04 -15.62 2.98
N LEU A 38 3.31 -15.22 2.86
CA LEU A 38 4.45 -15.95 3.42
C LEU A 38 4.38 -16.03 4.95
N CYS A 39 4.14 -14.89 5.61
CA CYS A 39 3.93 -14.81 7.05
C CYS A 39 2.83 -15.78 7.49
N LEU A 40 1.70 -15.78 6.77
CA LEU A 40 0.57 -16.64 7.10
C LEU A 40 0.86 -18.11 6.84
N VAL A 41 1.60 -18.47 5.79
CA VAL A 41 2.07 -19.84 5.56
C VAL A 41 2.92 -20.32 6.73
N PHE A 42 3.92 -19.53 7.15
CA PHE A 42 4.77 -19.90 8.29
C PHE A 42 3.99 -20.00 9.58
N LEU A 43 3.06 -19.07 9.85
CA LEU A 43 2.20 -19.13 11.02
C LEU A 43 1.33 -20.38 11.00
N LEU A 44 0.59 -20.63 9.90
CA LEU A 44 -0.30 -21.79 9.76
C LEU A 44 0.45 -23.11 9.92
N ARG A 45 1.61 -23.26 9.26
CA ARG A 45 2.49 -24.44 9.45
C ARG A 45 3.00 -24.55 10.87
N GLY A 46 3.40 -23.43 11.46
CA GLY A 46 3.89 -23.33 12.82
C GLY A 46 2.86 -23.75 13.88
N ILE A 47 1.58 -23.41 13.68
CA ILE A 47 0.48 -23.82 14.56
C ILE A 47 -0.06 -25.23 14.25
N GLY A 48 0.59 -25.95 13.34
CA GLY A 48 0.34 -27.36 13.04
C GLY A 48 -0.64 -27.63 11.90
N TYR A 49 -1.12 -26.60 11.18
CA TYR A 49 -1.94 -26.84 9.99
C TYR A 49 -1.09 -27.42 8.87
N ASN A 50 -1.57 -28.54 8.30
CA ASN A 50 -0.96 -29.19 7.16
C ASN A 50 -1.78 -28.94 5.87
N PRO A 51 -1.16 -29.12 4.70
CA PRO A 51 -1.86 -29.03 3.42
C PRO A 51 -2.91 -30.11 3.37
N PHE A 52 -4.09 -29.76 2.89
CA PHE A 52 -5.13 -30.74 2.66
C PHE A 52 -4.62 -31.89 1.77
N PRO A 53 -4.93 -33.17 2.10
CA PRO A 53 -5.88 -33.63 3.12
C PRO A 53 -5.27 -33.95 4.49
N ALA A 54 -3.98 -33.66 4.70
CA ALA A 54 -3.29 -34.05 5.93
C ALA A 54 -3.94 -33.41 7.16
N LYS A 55 -4.10 -34.22 8.21
CA LYS A 55 -4.65 -33.77 9.49
C LYS A 55 -3.67 -32.81 10.15
N ARG A 56 -4.20 -31.98 11.06
CA ARG A 56 -3.40 -31.09 11.89
C ARG A 56 -2.43 -31.90 12.75
N THR A 57 -1.19 -31.46 12.82
CA THR A 57 -0.14 -32.04 13.67
C THR A 57 0.19 -31.10 14.84
N HIS A 58 1.18 -31.48 15.65
CA HIS A 58 1.74 -30.61 16.67
C HIS A 58 2.34 -29.34 16.06
N SER A 59 2.50 -28.32 16.92
CA SER A 59 3.18 -27.07 16.59
C SER A 59 4.63 -27.33 16.17
N ASN A 60 5.12 -26.52 15.24
CA ASN A 60 6.52 -26.53 14.82
C ASN A 60 7.20 -25.20 15.22
N PRO A 61 8.06 -25.20 16.25
CA PRO A 61 8.72 -24.00 16.75
C PRO A 61 9.56 -23.27 15.70
N LEU A 62 10.19 -24.00 14.78
CA LEU A 62 11.04 -23.39 13.75
C LEU A 62 10.19 -22.55 12.78
N PHE A 63 9.06 -23.08 12.32
CA PHE A 63 8.14 -22.32 11.47
C PHE A 63 7.54 -21.11 12.21
N LEU A 64 7.28 -21.23 13.52
CA LEU A 64 6.83 -20.11 14.34
C LEU A 64 7.92 -19.04 14.52
N ALA A 65 9.18 -19.42 14.70
CA ALA A 65 10.28 -18.46 14.74
C ALA A 65 10.39 -17.67 13.42
N PHE A 66 10.31 -18.36 12.28
CA PHE A 66 10.26 -17.71 10.97
C PHE A 66 9.02 -16.83 10.78
N ALA A 67 7.85 -17.24 11.28
CA ALA A 67 6.65 -16.40 11.26
C ALA A 67 6.91 -15.07 12.00
N GLY A 68 7.51 -15.11 13.19
CA GLY A 68 7.86 -13.92 13.97
C GLY A 68 8.85 -13.00 13.23
N LEU A 69 9.85 -13.59 12.58
CA LEU A 69 10.82 -12.86 11.75
C LEU A 69 10.15 -12.15 10.56
N PHE A 70 9.35 -12.87 9.78
CA PHE A 70 8.66 -12.28 8.63
C PHE A 70 7.59 -11.26 9.04
N PHE A 71 6.93 -11.46 10.19
CA PHE A 71 6.06 -10.45 10.77
C PHE A 71 6.82 -9.16 11.08
N ALA A 72 8.03 -9.24 11.62
CA ALA A 72 8.84 -8.05 11.90
C ALA A 72 9.21 -7.31 10.61
N PHE A 73 9.62 -8.03 9.56
CA PHE A 73 9.89 -7.44 8.25
C PHE A 73 8.65 -6.83 7.61
N SER A 74 7.47 -7.46 7.74
CA SER A 74 6.22 -6.88 7.28
C SER A 74 5.88 -5.57 7.99
N ALA A 75 6.19 -5.49 9.29
CA ALA A 75 5.94 -4.29 10.10
C ALA A 75 6.91 -3.14 9.79
N PHE A 76 8.08 -3.41 9.21
CA PHE A 76 8.98 -2.38 8.70
C PHE A 76 8.53 -1.81 7.36
N THR A 77 7.90 -2.62 6.51
CA THR A 77 7.50 -2.17 5.17
C THR A 77 6.19 -1.42 5.15
N ARG A 78 5.30 -1.63 6.14
CA ARG A 78 3.97 -1.02 6.17
C ARG A 78 3.45 -0.63 7.54
N PRO A 79 2.73 0.50 7.65
CA PRO A 79 2.19 0.96 8.92
C PRO A 79 0.99 0.14 9.42
N GLU A 80 0.24 -0.55 8.55
CA GLU A 80 -0.88 -1.39 8.97
C GLU A 80 -0.46 -2.82 9.39
N ALA A 81 0.74 -3.26 8.99
CA ALA A 81 1.22 -4.62 9.26
C ALA A 81 1.17 -5.02 10.74
N PRO A 82 1.60 -4.18 11.71
CA PRO A 82 1.50 -4.52 13.13
C PRO A 82 0.09 -4.91 13.57
N VAL A 83 -0.95 -4.23 13.04
CA VAL A 83 -2.35 -4.55 13.36
C VAL A 83 -2.72 -5.94 12.84
N LEU A 84 -2.26 -6.30 11.65
CA LEU A 84 -2.47 -7.64 11.09
C LEU A 84 -1.69 -8.73 11.85
N VAL A 85 -0.47 -8.44 12.28
CA VAL A 85 0.31 -9.35 13.14
C VAL A 85 -0.46 -9.64 14.42
N PHE A 86 -0.98 -8.60 15.10
CA PHE A 86 -1.81 -8.79 16.29
C PHE A 86 -3.09 -9.57 16.00
N LEU A 87 -3.77 -9.28 14.88
CA LEU A 87 -4.93 -10.05 14.44
C LEU A 87 -4.58 -11.53 14.27
N PHE A 88 -3.50 -11.86 13.56
CA PHE A 88 -3.11 -13.24 13.31
C PHE A 88 -2.74 -13.99 14.59
N TYR A 89 -2.03 -13.35 15.52
CA TYR A 89 -1.79 -13.93 16.83
C TYR A 89 -3.09 -14.10 17.63
N ALA A 90 -4.01 -13.13 17.60
CA ALA A 90 -5.30 -13.23 18.28
C ALA A 90 -6.13 -14.40 17.74
N VAL A 91 -6.20 -14.57 16.41
CA VAL A 91 -6.86 -15.72 15.78
C VAL A 91 -6.16 -17.04 16.14
N ALA A 92 -4.82 -17.07 16.14
CA ALA A 92 -4.05 -18.24 16.57
C ALA A 92 -4.31 -18.61 18.04
N LEU A 93 -4.45 -17.62 18.94
CA LEU A 93 -4.80 -17.85 20.33
C LEU A 93 -6.25 -18.34 20.48
N TRP A 94 -7.18 -17.82 19.67
CA TRP A 94 -8.58 -18.25 19.65
C TRP A 94 -8.78 -19.63 19.03
N ASP A 95 -7.90 -20.06 18.13
CA ASP A 95 -7.98 -21.36 17.46
C ASP A 95 -8.05 -22.53 18.46
N ARG A 96 -7.27 -22.45 19.54
CA ARG A 96 -7.25 -23.38 20.69
C ARG A 96 -7.27 -24.87 20.29
N PRO A 97 -6.16 -25.42 19.74
CA PRO A 97 -6.07 -26.85 19.48
C PRO A 97 -6.10 -27.69 20.76
N SER A 98 -6.47 -28.96 20.64
CA SER A 98 -6.50 -29.94 21.73
C SER A 98 -5.14 -30.18 22.40
N PHE A 99 -4.02 -29.80 21.78
CA PHE A 99 -2.65 -29.99 22.28
C PHE A 99 -2.11 -28.77 23.05
N THR A 100 -2.82 -28.37 24.12
CA THR A 100 -2.73 -27.02 24.71
C THR A 100 -1.33 -26.60 25.20
N LYS A 101 -0.58 -27.43 25.94
CA LYS A 101 0.71 -26.98 26.53
C LYS A 101 1.84 -26.79 25.51
N THR A 102 1.97 -27.68 24.53
CA THR A 102 3.02 -27.59 23.49
C THR A 102 2.73 -26.54 22.41
N TYR A 103 1.51 -25.97 22.42
CA TYR A 103 1.06 -24.97 21.47
C TYR A 103 1.46 -23.54 21.85
N TYR A 104 1.15 -23.13 23.08
CA TYR A 104 1.25 -21.72 23.48
C TYR A 104 2.69 -21.24 23.65
N TRP A 105 3.60 -22.10 24.10
CA TRP A 105 4.99 -21.69 24.33
C TRP A 105 5.74 -21.34 23.04
N PRO A 106 5.70 -22.16 21.97
CA PRO A 106 6.26 -21.77 20.67
C PRO A 106 5.57 -20.54 20.06
N LEU A 107 4.25 -20.40 20.24
CA LEU A 107 3.51 -19.23 19.73
C LEU A 107 3.93 -17.94 20.46
N PHE A 108 4.10 -18.00 21.78
CA PHE A 108 4.64 -16.90 22.58
C PHE A 108 6.08 -16.58 22.18
N SER A 109 6.92 -17.60 21.96
CA SER A 109 8.29 -17.43 21.49
C SER A 109 8.36 -16.72 20.12
N SER A 110 7.43 -17.01 19.21
CA SER A 110 7.26 -16.28 17.94
C SER A 110 6.97 -14.80 18.16
N GLY A 111 6.08 -14.49 19.11
CA GLY A 111 5.78 -13.12 19.54
C GLY A 111 7.00 -12.41 20.11
N LEU A 112 7.86 -13.11 20.86
CA LEU A 112 9.13 -12.56 21.36
C LEU A 112 10.13 -12.30 20.24
N VAL A 113 10.22 -13.16 19.21
CA VAL A 113 11.07 -12.90 18.03
C VAL A 113 10.59 -11.65 17.29
N PHE A 114 9.28 -11.53 17.06
CA PHE A 114 8.69 -10.34 16.46
C PHE A 114 9.01 -9.08 17.28
N ALA A 115 8.75 -9.13 18.59
CA ALA A 115 9.00 -8.00 19.49
C ALA A 115 10.49 -7.64 19.57
N GLY A 116 11.38 -8.62 19.69
CA GLY A 116 12.82 -8.41 19.78
C GLY A 116 13.42 -7.69 18.56
N ILE A 117 12.81 -7.85 17.38
CA ILE A 117 13.24 -7.19 16.14
C ILE A 117 12.51 -5.87 15.92
N PHE A 118 11.18 -5.86 16.01
CA PHE A 118 10.37 -4.69 15.67
C PHE A 118 10.35 -3.63 16.78
N LEU A 119 10.30 -4.04 18.05
CA LEU A 119 10.14 -3.11 19.17
C LEU A 119 11.31 -2.13 19.32
N PRO A 120 12.60 -2.51 19.17
CA PRO A 120 13.70 -1.54 19.23
C PRO A 120 13.56 -0.44 18.18
N TYR A 121 13.25 -0.80 16.93
CA TYR A 121 13.00 0.15 15.87
C TYR A 121 11.78 1.04 16.18
N PHE A 122 10.67 0.45 16.61
CA PHE A 122 9.46 1.18 16.94
C PHE A 122 9.69 2.18 18.08
N LEU A 123 10.39 1.78 19.15
CA LEU A 123 10.71 2.66 20.28
C LEU A 123 11.65 3.79 19.87
N TRP A 124 12.69 3.49 19.08
CA TRP A 124 13.56 4.53 18.51
C TRP A 124 12.76 5.52 17.66
N ARG A 125 11.93 5.01 16.73
CA ARG A 125 11.10 5.82 15.83
C ARG A 125 10.12 6.67 16.63
N TRP A 126 9.46 6.09 17.63
CA TRP A 126 8.53 6.80 18.49
C TRP A 126 9.25 7.90 19.29
N HIS A 127 10.43 7.61 19.85
CA HIS A 127 11.24 8.62 20.54
C HIS A 127 11.68 9.76 19.61
N TYR A 128 12.18 9.42 18.41
CA TYR A 128 12.69 10.39 17.45
C TYR A 128 11.58 11.30 16.88
N PHE A 129 10.47 10.73 16.42
CA PHE A 129 9.37 11.49 15.80
C PHE A 129 8.33 12.00 16.81
N GLY A 130 8.28 11.46 18.02
CA GLY A 130 7.30 11.80 19.05
C GLY A 130 5.88 11.32 18.75
N GLN A 131 5.64 10.62 17.63
CA GLN A 131 4.32 10.18 17.19
C GLN A 131 4.21 8.66 17.10
N LEU A 132 3.00 8.14 17.35
CA LEU A 132 2.70 6.71 17.35
C LEU A 132 2.71 6.11 15.94
N PHE A 133 2.23 6.86 14.95
CA PHE A 133 2.24 6.46 13.55
C PHE A 133 3.27 7.25 12.73
N PRO A 134 3.64 6.79 11.53
CA PRO A 134 4.47 7.60 10.61
C PRO A 134 3.70 8.83 10.11
N ASN A 135 4.43 9.91 9.76
CA ASN A 135 3.87 11.17 9.26
C ASN A 135 2.78 10.99 8.19
N PRO A 136 2.93 10.12 7.16
CA PRO A 136 1.91 9.96 6.13
C PRO A 136 0.50 9.61 6.65
N ILE A 137 0.38 8.93 7.79
CA ILE A 137 -0.93 8.64 8.40
C ILE A 137 -1.59 9.94 8.89
N TYR A 138 -0.84 10.80 9.57
CA TYR A 138 -1.38 12.07 10.07
C TYR A 138 -1.65 13.06 8.94
N CYS A 139 -0.81 13.08 7.92
CA CYS A 139 -0.92 14.04 6.83
C CYS A 139 -1.94 13.65 5.75
N LYS A 140 -2.10 12.34 5.49
CA LYS A 140 -2.89 11.82 4.35
C LYS A 140 -3.92 10.75 4.73
N GLY A 141 -3.95 10.32 6.00
CA GLY A 141 -4.78 9.20 6.45
C GLY A 141 -6.18 9.60 6.92
N PHE A 142 -6.42 10.88 7.25
CA PHE A 142 -7.68 11.34 7.84
C PHE A 142 -8.27 12.53 7.09
N SER A 143 -9.09 12.27 6.08
CA SER A 143 -9.94 13.29 5.46
C SER A 143 -11.42 12.92 5.57
N ASN A 144 -12.23 13.84 6.09
CA ASN A 144 -13.68 13.65 6.18
C ASN A 144 -14.34 13.67 4.78
N GLU A 145 -13.73 14.34 3.80
CA GLU A 145 -14.26 14.46 2.44
C GLU A 145 -14.29 13.12 1.68
N PHE A 146 -13.39 12.19 2.05
CA PHE A 146 -13.22 10.91 1.35
C PHE A 146 -13.72 9.71 2.14
N THR A 147 -14.58 9.93 3.13
CA THR A 147 -15.09 8.87 4.01
C THR A 147 -15.72 7.72 3.19
N TYR A 148 -15.24 6.49 3.40
CA TYR A 148 -15.60 5.24 2.72
C TYR A 148 -15.34 5.17 1.20
N LYS A 149 -14.72 6.19 0.58
CA LYS A 149 -14.56 6.21 -0.88
C LYS A 149 -13.69 5.05 -1.37
N LEU A 150 -12.63 4.74 -0.63
CA LEU A 150 -11.73 3.63 -0.95
C LEU A 150 -12.39 2.28 -0.66
N ASP A 151 -13.06 2.17 0.49
CA ASP A 151 -13.79 0.99 0.93
C ASP A 151 -14.85 0.54 -0.08
N TRP A 152 -15.68 1.48 -0.55
CA TRP A 152 -16.68 1.20 -1.57
C TRP A 152 -16.05 0.76 -2.89
N SER A 153 -14.94 1.37 -3.28
CA SER A 153 -14.21 0.98 -4.48
C SER A 153 -13.67 -0.45 -4.36
N TYR A 154 -13.09 -0.80 -3.21
CA TYR A 154 -12.64 -2.16 -2.92
C TYR A 154 -13.79 -3.18 -2.87
N LEU A 155 -14.90 -2.87 -2.19
CA LEU A 155 -16.04 -3.78 -2.08
C LEU A 155 -16.68 -4.03 -3.44
N ARG A 156 -16.85 -2.98 -4.26
CA ARG A 156 -17.36 -3.10 -5.64
C ARG A 156 -16.45 -3.95 -6.52
N PHE A 157 -15.14 -3.93 -6.29
CA PHE A 157 -14.19 -4.76 -7.01
C PHE A 157 -14.19 -6.21 -6.50
N SER A 158 -14.21 -6.40 -5.19
CA SER A 158 -13.96 -7.71 -4.55
C SER A 158 -15.21 -8.55 -4.28
N TRP A 159 -16.43 -8.01 -4.44
CA TRP A 159 -17.67 -8.69 -4.04
C TRP A 159 -17.86 -10.13 -4.56
N PRO A 160 -17.51 -10.52 -5.81
CA PRO A 160 -17.71 -11.90 -6.27
C PRO A 160 -16.78 -12.86 -5.51
N PHE A 161 -15.55 -12.43 -5.25
CA PHE A 161 -14.55 -13.17 -4.49
C PHE A 161 -14.94 -13.25 -3.02
N LEU A 162 -15.46 -12.15 -2.44
CA LEU A 162 -15.97 -12.13 -1.07
C LEU A 162 -17.17 -13.07 -0.90
N LEU A 163 -18.07 -13.14 -1.89
CA LEU A 163 -19.21 -14.06 -1.86
C LEU A 163 -18.76 -15.53 -1.89
N LEU A 164 -17.81 -15.87 -2.77
CA LEU A 164 -17.22 -17.21 -2.79
C LEU A 164 -16.46 -17.52 -1.49
N ALA A 165 -15.70 -16.56 -0.96
CA ALA A 165 -14.99 -16.70 0.31
C ALA A 165 -15.96 -16.87 1.49
N ALA A 166 -17.13 -16.22 1.47
CA ALA A 166 -18.17 -16.41 2.47
C ALA A 166 -18.75 -17.83 2.40
N VAL A 167 -18.99 -18.38 1.21
CA VAL A 167 -19.43 -19.78 1.05
C VAL A 167 -18.39 -20.76 1.60
N ALA A 168 -17.11 -20.55 1.31
CA ALA A 168 -16.02 -21.35 1.86
C ALA A 168 -15.95 -21.27 3.39
N SER A 169 -16.10 -20.06 3.92
CA SER A 169 -16.03 -19.80 5.37
C SER A 169 -17.20 -20.43 6.11
N TYR A 170 -18.41 -20.38 5.55
CA TYR A 170 -19.62 -20.98 6.11
C TYR A 170 -19.55 -22.52 6.11
N LYS A 171 -18.99 -23.12 5.06
CA LYS A 171 -18.83 -24.58 4.95
C LYS A 171 -17.60 -25.12 5.68
N SER A 172 -16.64 -24.28 6.03
CA SER A 172 -15.46 -24.70 6.78
C SER A 172 -15.85 -25.10 8.20
N LYS A 173 -15.38 -26.27 8.63
CA LYS A 173 -15.52 -26.72 10.04
C LYS A 173 -14.39 -26.18 10.93
N ASP A 174 -13.35 -25.62 10.34
CA ASP A 174 -12.17 -25.12 11.05
C ASP A 174 -12.08 -23.59 10.99
N LYS A 175 -11.21 -23.05 11.84
CA LYS A 175 -11.00 -21.62 11.98
C LYS A 175 -9.97 -21.04 11.00
N ARG A 176 -9.48 -21.82 10.01
CA ARG A 176 -8.50 -21.33 9.04
C ARG A 176 -9.04 -20.16 8.24
N SER A 177 -10.33 -20.19 7.91
CA SER A 177 -11.00 -19.14 7.15
C SER A 177 -10.81 -17.75 7.78
N TYR A 178 -10.86 -17.63 9.11
CA TYR A 178 -10.70 -16.36 9.81
C TYR A 178 -9.34 -15.69 9.55
N PHE A 179 -8.27 -16.45 9.34
CA PHE A 179 -6.97 -15.89 8.98
C PHE A 179 -6.95 -15.20 7.62
N PHE A 180 -7.87 -15.57 6.72
CA PHE A 180 -7.90 -15.06 5.35
C PHE A 180 -8.91 -13.93 5.17
N TRP A 181 -10.09 -14.01 5.81
CA TRP A 181 -11.14 -13.00 5.60
C TRP A 181 -11.13 -11.85 6.61
N LEU A 182 -10.72 -12.06 7.88
CA LEU A 182 -10.67 -10.97 8.88
C LEU A 182 -9.73 -9.80 8.50
N PRO A 183 -8.59 -10.01 7.83
CA PRO A 183 -7.80 -8.91 7.30
C PRO A 183 -8.62 -7.94 6.46
N THR A 184 -9.57 -8.42 5.66
CA THR A 184 -10.48 -7.55 4.89
C THR A 184 -11.24 -6.59 5.80
N LEU A 185 -11.82 -7.08 6.90
CA LEU A 185 -12.53 -6.22 7.85
C LEU A 185 -11.61 -5.18 8.50
N ILE A 186 -10.41 -5.60 8.91
CA ILE A 186 -9.43 -4.67 9.51
C ILE A 186 -9.03 -3.60 8.51
N TYR A 187 -8.77 -3.94 7.25
CA TYR A 187 -8.46 -2.94 6.22
C TYR A 187 -9.61 -1.96 5.98
N LEU A 188 -10.86 -2.44 5.96
CA LEU A 188 -12.03 -1.57 5.86
C LEU A 188 -12.11 -0.57 7.04
N LEU A 189 -11.75 -1.00 8.25
CA LEU A 189 -11.72 -0.11 9.42
C LEU A 189 -10.55 0.89 9.38
N LEU A 190 -9.37 0.44 8.95
CA LEU A 190 -8.17 1.28 8.91
C LEU A 190 -8.23 2.33 7.80
N LEU A 191 -8.97 2.10 6.72
CA LEU A 191 -8.97 2.94 5.52
C LEU A 191 -10.21 3.84 5.36
N ILE A 192 -11.14 3.84 6.33
CA ILE A 192 -12.39 4.63 6.29
C ILE A 192 -12.19 6.07 5.82
N LYS A 193 -11.13 6.74 6.28
CA LYS A 193 -10.86 8.17 5.98
C LYS A 193 -9.63 8.40 5.10
N ALA A 194 -9.08 7.34 4.52
CA ALA A 194 -7.85 7.42 3.75
C ALA A 194 -8.08 8.19 2.44
N MET A 195 -7.14 9.09 2.10
CA MET A 195 -7.23 9.86 0.86
C MET A 195 -6.94 8.97 -0.37
N PRO A 196 -7.79 8.99 -1.42
CA PRO A 196 -7.62 8.14 -2.60
C PRO A 196 -6.31 8.36 -3.35
N PHE A 197 -5.73 9.57 -3.27
CA PHE A 197 -4.46 9.91 -3.92
C PHE A 197 -3.30 9.06 -3.40
N SER A 198 -3.30 8.72 -2.11
CA SER A 198 -2.29 7.83 -1.49
C SER A 198 -2.51 6.37 -1.87
N ALA A 199 -3.75 6.01 -2.19
CA ALA A 199 -4.23 4.65 -2.44
C ALA A 199 -4.62 4.44 -3.91
N TYR A 200 -3.79 4.95 -4.83
CA TYR A 200 -4.00 4.82 -6.26
C TYR A 200 -4.36 3.37 -6.65
N PHE A 201 -5.44 3.20 -7.42
CA PHE A 201 -6.05 1.92 -7.77
C PHE A 201 -6.31 0.94 -6.61
N ASN A 202 -6.68 1.43 -5.42
CA ASN A 202 -6.90 0.59 -4.23
C ASN A 202 -5.68 -0.24 -3.83
N ARG A 203 -4.46 0.17 -4.19
CA ARG A 203 -3.23 -0.60 -3.90
C ARG A 203 -3.03 -0.95 -2.41
N LEU A 204 -3.62 -0.17 -1.51
CA LEU A 204 -3.57 -0.45 -0.07
C LEU A 204 -4.35 -1.71 0.30
N PHE A 205 -5.44 -2.03 -0.40
CA PHE A 205 -6.25 -3.23 -0.19
C PHE A 205 -5.69 -4.49 -0.87
N LEU A 206 -4.64 -4.37 -1.69
CA LEU A 206 -4.09 -5.51 -2.44
C LEU A 206 -3.67 -6.70 -1.54
N PRO A 207 -3.06 -6.49 -0.35
CA PRO A 207 -2.81 -7.59 0.59
C PRO A 207 -4.09 -8.30 1.06
N ALA A 208 -5.12 -7.55 1.45
CA ALA A 208 -6.39 -8.12 1.87
C ALA A 208 -7.04 -8.92 0.73
N PHE A 209 -7.00 -8.37 -0.50
CA PHE A 209 -7.51 -9.04 -1.68
C PHE A 209 -6.76 -10.35 -1.96
N ALA A 210 -5.43 -10.36 -1.87
CA ALA A 210 -4.63 -11.56 -2.07
C ALA A 210 -4.99 -12.67 -1.07
N LEU A 211 -5.32 -12.31 0.18
CA LEU A 211 -5.71 -13.26 1.21
C LEU A 211 -7.12 -13.85 0.99
N ILE A 212 -8.04 -13.16 0.31
CA ILE A 212 -9.36 -13.72 0.02
C ILE A 212 -9.35 -14.71 -1.16
N LEU A 213 -8.38 -14.64 -2.07
CA LEU A 213 -8.35 -15.48 -3.27
C LEU A 213 -8.32 -17.00 -2.98
N PRO A 214 -7.51 -17.51 -2.03
CA PRO A 214 -7.57 -18.93 -1.64
C PRO A 214 -8.95 -19.36 -1.16
N LEU A 215 -9.65 -18.52 -0.39
CA LEU A 215 -11.01 -18.80 0.07
C LEU A 215 -12.03 -18.74 -1.06
N ALA A 216 -11.90 -17.78 -1.98
CA ALA A 216 -12.77 -17.70 -3.14
C ALA A 216 -12.66 -18.96 -4.02
N LEU A 217 -11.44 -19.46 -4.23
CA LEU A 217 -11.21 -20.71 -4.96
C LEU A 217 -11.82 -21.90 -4.22
N GLN A 218 -11.67 -21.99 -2.90
CA GLN A 218 -12.31 -23.03 -2.09
C GLN A 218 -13.85 -22.95 -2.16
N GLY A 219 -14.42 -21.75 -2.20
CA GLY A 219 -15.85 -21.53 -2.36
C GLY A 219 -16.35 -22.07 -3.69
N LEU A 220 -15.60 -21.80 -4.76
CA LEU A 220 -15.88 -22.33 -6.10
C LEU A 220 -15.80 -23.87 -6.13
N MET A 221 -14.78 -24.45 -5.48
CA MET A 221 -14.67 -25.91 -5.35
C MET A 221 -15.91 -26.53 -4.68
N HIS A 222 -16.50 -25.89 -3.68
CA HIS A 222 -17.72 -26.37 -3.04
C HIS A 222 -18.97 -26.33 -3.93
N PHE A 223 -19.02 -25.46 -4.94
CA PHE A 223 -20.06 -25.51 -5.95
C PHE A 223 -19.80 -26.63 -6.96
N LEU A 224 -18.55 -26.78 -7.40
CA LEU A 224 -18.16 -27.82 -8.36
C LEU A 224 -18.32 -29.22 -7.78
N ASP A 225 -18.00 -29.44 -6.51
CA ASP A 225 -18.16 -30.73 -5.82
C ASP A 225 -19.62 -31.26 -5.89
N LYS A 226 -20.62 -30.38 -6.12
CA LYS A 226 -22.04 -30.78 -6.30
C LYS A 226 -22.32 -31.40 -7.67
N TYR A 227 -21.61 -30.97 -8.71
CA TYR A 227 -21.84 -31.37 -10.11
C TYR A 227 -20.79 -32.36 -10.61
N LEU A 228 -19.56 -32.24 -10.11
CA LEU A 228 -18.41 -33.07 -10.42
C LEU A 228 -17.80 -33.55 -9.08
N PRO A 229 -18.36 -34.59 -8.45
CA PRO A 229 -17.86 -35.08 -7.17
C PRO A 229 -16.46 -35.72 -7.31
N ASP A 230 -16.18 -36.32 -8.47
CA ASP A 230 -14.90 -36.93 -8.76
C ASP A 230 -13.87 -35.86 -9.13
N ARG A 231 -12.86 -35.69 -8.26
CA ARG A 231 -11.79 -34.70 -8.42
C ARG A 231 -10.71 -35.18 -9.41
N ASN A 232 -11.14 -35.55 -10.61
CA ASN A 232 -10.31 -35.99 -11.73
C ASN A 232 -9.76 -34.79 -12.54
N GLU A 233 -9.19 -35.08 -13.71
CA GLU A 233 -8.65 -34.05 -14.60
C GLU A 233 -9.74 -33.10 -15.13
N VAL A 234 -10.95 -33.62 -15.39
CA VAL A 234 -12.11 -32.82 -15.83
C VAL A 234 -12.49 -31.80 -14.76
N TYR A 235 -12.59 -32.23 -13.49
CA TYR A 235 -12.84 -31.29 -12.37
C TYR A 235 -11.83 -30.16 -12.33
N THR A 236 -10.54 -30.50 -12.47
CA THR A 236 -9.44 -29.54 -12.43
C THR A 236 -9.52 -28.56 -13.60
N PHE A 237 -9.75 -29.07 -14.81
CA PHE A 237 -9.90 -28.26 -16.01
C PHE A 237 -11.10 -27.31 -15.88
N THR A 238 -12.27 -27.82 -15.47
CA THR A 238 -13.47 -27.01 -15.25
C THR A 238 -13.25 -25.95 -14.16
N LEU A 239 -12.58 -26.30 -13.06
CA LEU A 239 -12.23 -25.33 -12.00
C LEU A 239 -11.38 -24.18 -12.55
N TYR A 240 -10.34 -24.49 -13.35
CA TYR A 240 -9.49 -23.46 -13.94
C TYR A 240 -10.22 -22.61 -14.97
N ILE A 241 -11.08 -23.20 -15.80
CA ILE A 241 -11.89 -22.45 -16.76
C ILE A 241 -12.84 -21.50 -16.03
N ILE A 242 -13.59 -21.97 -15.03
CA ILE A 242 -14.53 -21.10 -14.30
C ILE A 242 -13.78 -20.02 -13.51
N ALA A 243 -12.68 -20.38 -12.84
CA ALA A 243 -11.85 -19.39 -12.14
C ALA A 243 -11.28 -18.34 -13.10
N GLY A 244 -10.83 -18.76 -14.29
CA GLY A 244 -10.34 -17.88 -15.35
C GLY A 244 -11.44 -16.96 -15.90
N VAL A 245 -12.65 -17.48 -16.10
CA VAL A 245 -13.83 -16.69 -16.52
C VAL A 245 -14.18 -15.65 -15.46
N ILE A 246 -14.25 -16.03 -14.18
CA ILE A 246 -14.51 -15.10 -13.07
C ILE A 246 -13.42 -14.02 -13.02
N ALA A 247 -12.14 -14.41 -13.10
CA ALA A 247 -11.04 -13.47 -13.12
C ALA A 247 -11.15 -12.50 -14.31
N PHE A 248 -11.43 -13.00 -15.51
CA PHE A 248 -11.55 -12.20 -16.72
C PHE A 248 -12.68 -11.16 -16.66
N PHE A 249 -13.85 -11.51 -16.11
CA PHE A 249 -14.98 -10.60 -16.05
C PHE A 249 -14.93 -9.62 -14.87
N PHE A 250 -14.32 -10.01 -13.74
CA PHE A 250 -14.38 -9.22 -12.51
C PHE A 250 -13.08 -8.51 -12.15
N ILE A 251 -11.93 -8.96 -12.66
CA ILE A 251 -10.67 -8.23 -12.48
C ILE A 251 -10.53 -7.21 -13.61
N PRO A 252 -10.50 -5.90 -13.33
CA PRO A 252 -10.35 -4.88 -14.36
C PRO A 252 -9.08 -5.12 -15.18
N ALA A 253 -9.25 -5.26 -16.49
CA ALA A 253 -8.15 -5.36 -17.43
C ALA A 253 -7.82 -3.97 -18.01
N MET A 254 -6.53 -3.67 -18.08
CA MET A 254 -6.05 -2.49 -18.81
C MET A 254 -5.74 -2.89 -20.26
N SER A 255 -6.15 -2.07 -21.23
CA SER A 255 -5.77 -2.30 -22.63
C SER A 255 -4.25 -2.10 -22.80
N LEU A 256 -3.64 -2.78 -23.77
CA LEU A 256 -2.20 -2.62 -24.05
C LEU A 256 -1.82 -1.14 -24.30
N LYS A 257 -2.71 -0.39 -24.95
CA LYS A 257 -2.55 1.05 -25.17
C LYS A 257 -2.54 1.82 -23.84
N ALA A 258 -3.51 1.56 -22.97
CA ALA A 258 -3.57 2.23 -21.67
C ALA A 258 -2.36 1.87 -20.80
N TYR A 259 -1.91 0.60 -20.82
CA TYR A 259 -0.71 0.17 -20.12
C TYR A 259 0.55 0.89 -20.63
N ARG A 260 0.74 0.92 -21.95
CA ARG A 260 1.86 1.65 -22.57
C ARG A 260 1.84 3.14 -22.23
N THR A 261 0.68 3.78 -22.29
CA THR A 261 0.52 5.19 -21.91
C THR A 261 0.88 5.40 -20.44
N PHE A 262 0.43 4.54 -19.53
CA PHE A 262 0.74 4.61 -18.11
C PHE A 262 2.25 4.53 -17.85
N THR A 263 2.93 3.53 -18.43
CA THR A 263 4.38 3.34 -18.27
C THR A 263 5.19 4.50 -18.83
N ILE A 264 4.84 4.99 -20.03
CA ILE A 264 5.52 6.11 -20.68
C ILE A 264 5.33 7.40 -19.86
N ASN A 265 4.13 7.66 -19.35
CA ASN A 265 3.85 8.84 -18.53
C ASN A 265 4.69 8.88 -17.25
N LEU A 266 4.89 7.73 -16.59
CA LEU A 266 5.76 7.63 -15.42
C LEU A 266 7.21 8.00 -15.76
N GLN A 267 7.75 7.44 -16.85
CA GLN A 267 9.11 7.77 -17.32
C GLN A 267 9.28 9.26 -17.64
N HIS A 268 8.26 9.88 -18.24
CA HIS A 268 8.29 11.32 -18.48
C HIS A 268 8.21 12.16 -17.20
N GLY A 269 7.47 11.70 -16.19
CA GLY A 269 7.46 12.33 -14.87
C GLY A 269 8.83 12.31 -14.21
N GLU A 270 9.54 11.18 -14.27
CA GLU A 270 10.93 11.07 -13.79
C GLU A 270 11.86 12.01 -14.55
N ARG A 271 11.81 12.03 -15.89
CA ARG A 271 12.60 12.98 -16.70
C ARG A 271 12.28 14.44 -16.41
N LEU A 272 11.04 14.75 -16.04
CA LEU A 272 10.67 16.11 -15.64
C LEU A 272 11.33 16.49 -14.30
N ARG A 273 11.42 15.55 -13.35
CA ARG A 273 12.16 15.75 -12.09
C ARG A 273 13.67 15.90 -12.33
N GLU A 274 14.25 15.11 -13.24
CA GLU A 274 15.65 15.27 -13.67
C GLU A 274 15.92 16.69 -14.21
N LYS A 275 15.02 17.23 -15.06
CA LYS A 275 15.16 18.61 -15.54
C LYS A 275 15.08 19.65 -14.42
N ILE A 276 14.30 19.40 -13.37
CA ILE A 276 14.25 20.28 -12.19
C ILE A 276 15.57 20.23 -11.43
N ILE A 277 16.15 19.04 -11.25
CA ILE A 277 17.45 18.85 -10.61
C ILE A 277 18.53 19.59 -11.39
N ASP A 278 18.60 19.38 -12.72
CA ASP A 278 19.54 20.08 -13.60
C ASP A 278 19.41 21.61 -13.54
N TRP A 279 18.19 22.10 -13.33
CA TRP A 279 17.95 23.54 -13.16
C TRP A 279 18.43 24.01 -11.79
N LEU A 280 18.07 23.30 -10.73
CA LEU A 280 18.49 23.61 -9.36
C LEU A 280 20.01 23.66 -9.24
N ASP A 281 20.71 22.67 -9.78
CA ASP A 281 22.18 22.59 -9.69
C ASP A 281 22.90 23.72 -10.43
N ARG A 282 22.27 24.29 -11.47
CA ARG A 282 22.85 25.38 -12.27
C ARG A 282 22.59 26.76 -11.69
N TYR A 283 21.42 26.96 -11.07
CA TYR A 283 20.93 28.30 -10.74
C TYR A 283 20.76 28.56 -9.24
N VAL A 284 20.79 27.52 -8.40
CA VAL A 284 20.62 27.66 -6.95
C VAL A 284 21.93 27.39 -6.24
N PRO A 285 22.39 28.30 -5.35
CA PRO A 285 23.61 28.08 -4.59
C PRO A 285 23.53 26.83 -3.72
N GLN A 286 24.64 26.10 -3.64
CA GLN A 286 24.75 24.87 -2.84
C GLN A 286 24.40 25.12 -1.36
N GLY A 287 23.73 24.16 -0.72
CA GLY A 287 23.26 24.29 0.66
C GLY A 287 22.08 25.26 0.86
N SER A 288 21.56 25.89 -0.19
CA SER A 288 20.36 26.74 -0.07
C SER A 288 19.12 25.90 0.22
N TRP A 289 18.09 26.56 0.73
CA TRP A 289 16.80 25.93 1.01
C TRP A 289 15.81 26.11 -0.13
N VAL A 290 15.08 25.05 -0.45
CA VAL A 290 14.04 25.01 -1.48
C VAL A 290 12.73 24.49 -0.87
N SER A 291 11.61 25.16 -1.14
CA SER A 291 10.28 24.62 -0.82
C SER A 291 9.73 23.83 -2.00
N LEU A 292 9.38 22.56 -1.77
CA LEU A 292 8.89 21.64 -2.79
C LEU A 292 8.01 20.55 -2.14
N GLY A 293 6.91 20.14 -2.78
CA GLY A 293 6.06 19.06 -2.26
C GLY A 293 6.56 17.65 -2.59
N ASP A 294 7.14 17.45 -3.78
CA ASP A 294 7.65 16.15 -4.22
C ASP A 294 9.17 16.02 -4.01
N VAL A 295 9.58 15.98 -2.74
CA VAL A 295 11.00 16.01 -2.34
C VAL A 295 11.74 14.71 -2.68
N GLY A 296 11.08 13.62 -3.07
CA GLY A 296 11.67 12.28 -3.23
C GLY A 296 12.95 12.23 -4.08
N LEU A 297 12.82 12.08 -5.40
CA LEU A 297 13.97 11.98 -6.30
C LEU A 297 14.80 13.27 -6.29
N ILE A 298 14.12 14.43 -6.31
CA ILE A 298 14.76 15.74 -6.40
C ILE A 298 15.66 16.01 -5.19
N GLY A 299 15.17 15.73 -3.98
CA GLY A 299 15.95 15.90 -2.76
C GLY A 299 17.02 14.84 -2.57
N TYR A 300 16.84 13.62 -3.11
CA TYR A 300 17.86 12.58 -3.05
C TYR A 300 19.08 12.89 -3.94
N GLN A 301 18.86 13.47 -5.12
CA GLN A 301 19.95 13.75 -6.08
C GLN A 301 20.54 15.15 -5.93
N SER A 302 19.85 16.08 -5.28
CA SER A 302 20.33 17.44 -5.08
C SER A 302 21.09 17.60 -3.75
N ASN A 303 22.08 18.48 -3.73
CA ASN A 303 22.84 18.88 -2.53
C ASN A 303 22.21 20.09 -1.80
N LEU A 304 20.93 20.37 -2.07
CA LEU A 304 20.16 21.44 -1.46
C LEU A 304 19.39 20.95 -0.22
N ASN A 305 18.96 21.89 0.61
CA ASN A 305 18.07 21.61 1.73
C ASN A 305 16.61 21.79 1.30
N PHE A 306 15.69 20.94 1.78
CA PHE A 306 14.30 20.95 1.32
C PHE A 306 13.29 21.16 2.45
N LEU A 307 12.38 22.11 2.25
CA LEU A 307 11.14 22.24 2.99
C LEU A 307 10.04 21.49 2.24
N ASP A 308 9.69 20.31 2.75
CA ASP A 308 8.61 19.50 2.19
C ASP A 308 7.24 20.15 2.44
N SER A 309 6.58 20.57 1.36
CA SER A 309 5.24 21.19 1.42
C SER A 309 4.09 20.17 1.53
N TYR A 310 4.36 18.87 1.39
CA TYR A 310 3.40 17.75 1.41
C TYR A 310 3.45 16.87 2.67
N CYS A 311 4.16 17.31 3.72
CA CYS A 311 4.13 16.69 5.06
C CYS A 311 4.77 15.29 5.18
N LEU A 312 5.46 14.78 4.16
CA LEU A 312 6.12 13.47 4.20
C LEU A 312 7.41 13.51 5.05
N ASN A 313 8.24 14.53 4.85
CA ASN A 313 9.52 14.74 5.52
C ASN A 313 9.49 15.89 6.54
N ASN A 314 8.33 16.49 6.78
CA ASN A 314 8.17 17.60 7.72
C ASN A 314 7.46 17.13 9.00
N LYS A 315 8.25 16.87 10.05
CA LYS A 315 7.75 16.44 11.37
C LYS A 315 6.81 17.47 11.98
N GLU A 316 7.07 18.77 11.83
CA GLU A 316 6.26 19.81 12.47
C GLU A 316 4.84 19.88 11.89
N MET A 317 4.71 19.65 10.59
CA MET A 317 3.41 19.64 9.92
C MET A 317 2.46 18.59 10.50
N SER A 318 2.96 17.40 10.87
CA SER A 318 2.10 16.32 11.37
C SER A 318 1.51 16.58 12.76
N TRP A 319 1.93 17.64 13.46
CA TRP A 319 1.36 18.08 14.76
C TRP A 319 0.30 19.17 14.62
N ARG A 320 0.08 19.70 13.42
CA ARG A 320 -0.82 20.84 13.19
C ARG A 320 -2.21 20.38 12.80
N LYS A 321 -3.23 21.15 13.19
CA LYS A 321 -4.63 20.91 12.78
C LYS A 321 -4.90 21.44 11.38
N ASP A 322 -4.41 22.64 11.07
CA ASP A 322 -4.52 23.26 9.74
C ASP A 322 -3.16 23.19 9.04
N ILE A 323 -2.82 21.96 8.63
CA ILE A 323 -1.48 21.59 8.14
C ILE A 323 -1.06 22.46 6.96
N TYR A 324 -1.95 22.65 5.98
CA TYR A 324 -1.64 23.31 4.73
C TYR A 324 -1.50 24.83 4.87
N LYS A 325 -2.40 25.47 5.64
CA LYS A 325 -2.32 26.91 5.89
C LYS A 325 -1.06 27.26 6.70
N TRP A 326 -0.80 26.49 7.76
CA TRP A 326 0.39 26.68 8.58
C TRP A 326 1.67 26.54 7.75
N GLN A 327 1.78 25.49 6.92
CA GLN A 327 2.96 25.30 6.08
C GLN A 327 3.14 26.43 5.06
N CYS A 328 2.06 26.90 4.45
CA CYS A 328 2.09 28.05 3.55
C CYS A 328 2.61 29.32 4.26
N GLU A 329 2.20 29.56 5.49
CA GLU A 329 2.70 30.69 6.30
C GLU A 329 4.18 30.52 6.68
N GLU A 330 4.58 29.33 7.11
CA GLU A 330 5.96 29.05 7.49
C GLU A 330 6.94 29.15 6.32
N VAL A 331 6.58 28.66 5.12
CA VAL A 331 7.41 28.82 3.91
C VAL A 331 7.63 30.31 3.60
N MET A 332 6.57 31.12 3.66
CA MET A 332 6.67 32.56 3.39
C MET A 332 7.44 33.33 4.48
N LYS A 333 7.44 32.82 5.72
CA LYS A 333 8.22 33.37 6.83
C LYS A 333 9.71 32.99 6.73
N PHE A 334 9.99 31.72 6.43
CA PHE A 334 11.34 31.19 6.28
C PHE A 334 12.07 31.80 5.09
N LYS A 335 11.33 32.09 4.02
CA LYS A 335 11.82 32.68 2.77
C LYS A 335 12.97 31.88 2.12
N PRO A 336 12.69 30.63 1.67
CA PRO A 336 13.70 29.83 0.98
C PRO A 336 14.21 30.52 -0.29
N GLU A 337 15.35 30.08 -0.81
CA GLU A 337 15.91 30.67 -2.03
C GLU A 337 15.00 30.44 -3.24
N VAL A 338 14.36 29.27 -3.27
CA VAL A 338 13.43 28.88 -4.33
C VAL A 338 12.16 28.27 -3.74
N ILE A 339 11.02 28.63 -4.32
CA ILE A 339 9.72 27.98 -4.09
C ILE A 339 9.27 27.34 -5.40
N ILE A 340 9.02 26.04 -5.37
CA ILE A 340 8.53 25.27 -6.52
C ILE A 340 7.10 24.84 -6.23
N LEU A 341 6.17 25.27 -7.10
CA LEU A 341 4.77 24.88 -7.05
C LEU A 341 4.50 23.76 -8.04
N GLN A 342 3.85 22.69 -7.58
CA GLN A 342 3.43 21.59 -8.42
C GLN A 342 1.93 21.73 -8.76
N SER A 343 1.61 21.51 -10.03
CA SER A 343 0.23 21.51 -10.50
C SER A 343 -0.03 20.46 -11.57
N THR A 344 -1.30 20.09 -11.69
CA THR A 344 -1.83 19.30 -12.80
C THR A 344 -2.78 20.15 -13.62
N LEU A 345 -2.61 20.14 -14.94
CA LEU A 345 -3.53 20.74 -15.90
C LEU A 345 -4.49 19.66 -16.40
N ASP A 346 -5.78 19.88 -16.23
CA ASP A 346 -6.79 19.00 -16.80
C ASP A 346 -7.02 19.26 -18.29
N LYS A 347 -7.84 18.42 -18.95
CA LYS A 347 -8.22 18.58 -20.36
C LYS A 347 -8.93 19.90 -20.70
N LYS A 348 -9.49 20.59 -19.70
CA LYS A 348 -10.16 21.89 -19.86
C LYS A 348 -9.19 23.05 -19.70
N GLY A 349 -7.90 22.77 -19.46
CA GLY A 349 -6.88 23.77 -19.19
C GLY A 349 -6.94 24.33 -17.76
N GLN A 350 -7.69 23.70 -16.86
CA GLN A 350 -7.80 24.14 -15.47
C GLN A 350 -6.62 23.58 -14.67
N LEU A 351 -5.89 24.49 -14.01
CA LEU A 351 -4.83 24.12 -13.08
C LEU A 351 -5.42 23.69 -11.74
N SER A 352 -5.00 22.53 -11.27
CA SER A 352 -5.22 22.06 -9.91
C SER A 352 -3.88 22.01 -9.17
N TYR A 353 -3.86 22.57 -7.96
CA TYR A 353 -2.73 22.58 -7.05
C TYR A 353 -3.08 21.79 -5.80
N GLN A 354 -2.07 21.20 -5.16
CA GLN A 354 -2.25 20.74 -3.79
C GLN A 354 -2.49 21.93 -2.84
N PRO A 355 -3.17 21.74 -1.69
CA PRO A 355 -3.63 22.86 -0.86
C PRO A 355 -2.52 23.83 -0.42
N THR A 356 -1.33 23.34 -0.06
CA THR A 356 -0.19 24.22 0.30
C THR A 356 0.25 25.07 -0.90
N ASP A 357 0.41 24.46 -2.06
CA ASP A 357 0.89 25.13 -3.27
C ASP A 357 -0.16 26.11 -3.83
N ALA A 358 -1.45 25.81 -3.65
CA ALA A 358 -2.54 26.72 -3.97
C ALA A 358 -2.43 28.01 -3.12
N CYS A 359 -2.22 27.87 -1.81
CA CYS A 359 -2.00 29.01 -0.92
C CYS A 359 -0.72 29.78 -1.26
N LEU A 360 0.39 29.09 -1.55
CA LEU A 360 1.64 29.73 -1.93
C LEU A 360 1.49 30.50 -3.25
N ARG A 361 0.77 29.96 -4.22
CA ARG A 361 0.48 30.65 -5.49
C ARG A 361 -0.18 32.00 -5.26
N GLU A 362 -1.23 32.05 -4.43
CA GLU A 362 -1.93 33.29 -4.12
C GLU A 362 -1.00 34.34 -3.48
N LYS A 363 -0.13 33.89 -2.57
CA LYS A 363 0.83 34.78 -1.91
C LYS A 363 1.95 35.23 -2.83
N LEU A 364 2.41 34.39 -3.76
CA LEU A 364 3.53 34.68 -4.66
C LEU A 364 3.16 35.65 -5.77
N ILE A 365 1.90 35.67 -6.23
CA ILE A 365 1.44 36.59 -7.29
C ILE A 365 1.63 38.07 -6.89
N SER A 366 1.44 38.38 -5.61
CA SER A 366 1.55 39.75 -5.08
C SER A 366 2.84 40.01 -4.30
N ASN A 367 3.77 39.05 -4.28
CA ASN A 367 4.95 39.13 -3.44
C ASN A 367 6.09 39.92 -4.10
N SER A 368 6.69 40.85 -3.37
CA SER A 368 7.86 41.60 -3.85
C SER A 368 9.21 40.91 -3.61
N TRP A 369 9.25 39.81 -2.85
CA TRP A 369 10.49 39.07 -2.57
C TRP A 369 10.77 37.94 -3.54
N TYR A 370 9.77 37.51 -4.32
CA TYR A 370 9.93 36.43 -5.28
C TYR A 370 9.48 36.87 -6.66
N HIS A 371 10.17 36.38 -7.68
CA HIS A 371 9.74 36.51 -9.07
C HIS A 371 9.58 35.13 -9.69
N TYR A 372 8.65 35.03 -10.62
CA TYR A 372 8.51 33.84 -11.46
C TYR A 372 9.72 33.73 -12.38
N THR A 373 10.39 32.57 -12.37
CA THR A 373 11.58 32.34 -13.19
C THR A 373 11.25 31.51 -14.42
N ILE A 374 10.71 30.31 -14.22
CA ILE A 374 10.40 29.38 -15.31
C ILE A 374 9.32 28.39 -14.86
N SER A 375 8.69 27.73 -15.84
CA SER A 375 7.98 26.49 -15.57
C SER A 375 8.43 25.38 -16.48
N LEU A 376 8.60 24.19 -15.91
CA LEU A 376 8.88 22.97 -16.64
C LEU A 376 7.63 22.10 -16.57
N GLU A 377 7.21 21.59 -17.73
CA GLU A 377 6.01 20.77 -17.82
C GLU A 377 6.18 19.58 -18.75
N PHE A 378 5.37 18.57 -18.49
CA PHE A 378 5.16 17.43 -19.36
C PHE A 378 3.66 17.21 -19.53
N CYS A 379 3.22 17.21 -20.79
CA CYS A 379 1.84 16.93 -21.15
C CYS A 379 1.69 15.51 -21.70
N SER A 380 0.75 14.76 -21.13
CA SER A 380 0.23 13.54 -21.72
C SER A 380 -1.12 13.81 -22.39
N ASN A 381 -1.65 12.83 -23.13
CA ASN A 381 -2.96 12.95 -23.79
C ASN A 381 -4.15 13.19 -22.84
N THR A 382 -3.96 13.06 -21.52
CA THR A 382 -5.03 13.27 -20.53
C THR A 382 -4.77 14.46 -19.62
N ASP A 383 -3.54 14.62 -19.13
CA ASP A 383 -3.20 15.63 -18.14
C ASP A 383 -1.76 16.13 -18.36
N CYS A 384 -1.49 17.39 -17.99
CA CYS A 384 -0.14 17.93 -17.91
C CYS A 384 0.33 18.06 -16.46
N TYR A 385 1.56 17.66 -16.18
CA TYR A 385 2.22 17.91 -14.91
C TYR A 385 3.18 19.08 -15.07
N ARG A 386 3.09 20.07 -14.17
CA ARG A 386 3.87 21.30 -14.24
C ARG A 386 4.51 21.64 -12.90
N TYR A 387 5.79 22.02 -12.96
CA TYR A 387 6.52 22.66 -11.88
C TYR A 387 6.73 24.13 -12.24
N ALA A 388 6.20 25.04 -11.44
CA ALA A 388 6.43 26.49 -11.57
C ALA A 388 7.45 26.92 -10.52
N ILE A 389 8.53 27.55 -10.97
CA ILE A 389 9.68 27.91 -10.14
C ILE A 389 9.68 29.41 -9.88
N PHE A 390 9.74 29.77 -8.60
CA PHE A 390 9.86 31.15 -8.13
C PHE A 390 11.17 31.29 -7.37
N SER A 391 11.99 32.25 -7.80
CA SER A 391 13.28 32.53 -7.15
C SER A 391 13.17 33.81 -6.34
N LYS A 392 13.93 33.85 -5.25
CA LYS A 392 14.03 35.05 -4.43
C LYS A 392 14.71 36.18 -5.21
N ASN A 393 14.26 37.40 -5.01
CA ASN A 393 14.91 38.59 -5.56
C ASN A 393 16.25 38.80 -4.83
N GLN A 394 17.30 39.07 -5.59
CA GLN A 394 18.64 39.38 -5.08
C GLN A 394 18.67 40.72 -4.36
#